data_AF-A0A9E3IY17-F1
#
_entry.id   AF-A0A9E3IY17-F1
#
_cell.length_a   1.000
_cell.length_b   1.000
_cell.length_c   1.000
_cell.angle_alpha   90.00
_cell.angle_beta   90.00
_cell.angle_gamma   90.00
#
_symmetry.space_group_name_H-M   'P 1'
#
loop_
_entity.id
_entity.type
_entity.pdbx_description
1 polymer ?
#
loop_
_entity_poly.entity_id
_entity_poly.type
_entity_poly.pdbx_seq_one_letter_code
_entity_poly.pdbx_strand_id
1 'polypeptide(L)'
;MPRGVLFVHNNFPGQFRDLAQTLAARGVPCAAIGQAHAGGVAGVQLARFQLPRGTAPGIFPLAVRAEADLIRGRAAFDAAKALKAQGCDPAVIVGHPGWGEMSFLADVFPQARRVAFAEFYYHGRGYDVGFDTEFMAFDEEAVLRAEAKNPVMAMAYAEADAIVAPTPFQVSLLPRALRAQARVIHEGIDVEAIRPAPPEPFALDDGRTIAPGTPLITHVNNNMEPLRGLHILARALPHLLAEVPDAQVLIVGQPVDRAYGGSAPEGKTWRDVCFEGVDYDPARVHFLGRVPHGRMLAALRLGVAHVYYTYPFVLSWSLAEAMASGCYVIGSDTPPLHDAIEDGVNGRLLPFFDVPALSQALVAACRDPAASAALRAAARETAVGRFDRAKGRAAWIALLRELGAEIPAS
;
A
#
# COMPACT_ATOMS: atom_id res chain seq x y z
N MET A 1 11.99 -4.82 -29.81
CA MET A 1 10.69 -5.06 -29.13
C MET A 1 9.63 -4.13 -29.74
N PRO A 2 9.19 -4.38 -30.98
CA PRO A 2 8.08 -3.61 -31.55
C PRO A 2 6.78 -3.98 -30.82
N ARG A 3 5.99 -2.96 -30.50
CA ARG A 3 4.63 -3.06 -29.94
C ARG A 3 4.50 -3.78 -28.59
N GLY A 4 5.56 -3.75 -27.79
CA GLY A 4 5.59 -4.31 -26.43
C GLY A 4 4.95 -3.41 -25.36
N VAL A 5 5.17 -3.77 -24.10
CA VAL A 5 4.77 -2.95 -22.94
C VAL A 5 6.01 -2.46 -22.19
N LEU A 6 6.07 -1.16 -21.91
CA LEU A 6 7.10 -0.54 -21.08
C LEU A 6 6.53 -0.22 -19.70
N PHE A 7 7.10 -0.81 -18.66
CA PHE A 7 6.77 -0.50 -17.26
C PHE A 7 7.68 0.60 -16.70
N VAL A 8 7.12 1.51 -15.90
CA VAL A 8 7.88 2.62 -15.31
C VAL A 8 7.57 2.73 -13.83
N HIS A 9 8.53 2.37 -12.99
CA HIS A 9 8.37 2.44 -11.54
C HIS A 9 9.73 2.54 -10.86
N ASN A 10 9.91 3.51 -9.96
CA ASN A 10 11.15 3.72 -9.21
C ASN A 10 11.70 2.40 -8.59
N ASN A 11 10.83 1.71 -7.86
CA ASN A 11 11.10 0.42 -7.21
C ASN A 11 10.58 -0.78 -8.03
N PHE A 12 10.67 -0.76 -9.37
CA PHE A 12 10.15 -1.85 -10.22
C PHE A 12 10.54 -3.24 -9.63
N PRO A 13 9.63 -4.22 -9.55
CA PRO A 13 8.32 -4.23 -10.20
C PRO A 13 7.16 -3.57 -9.44
N GLY A 14 7.33 -3.11 -8.20
CA GLY A 14 6.26 -2.46 -7.44
C GLY A 14 4.91 -3.19 -7.54
N GLN A 15 3.85 -2.44 -7.85
CA GLN A 15 2.48 -2.90 -8.08
C GLN A 15 2.32 -3.71 -9.38
N PHE A 16 3.26 -3.61 -10.33
CA PHE A 16 3.17 -4.22 -11.65
C PHE A 16 3.74 -5.64 -11.73
N ARG A 17 4.14 -6.24 -10.61
CA ARG A 17 4.82 -7.55 -10.59
C ARG A 17 4.03 -8.64 -11.30
N ASP A 18 2.77 -8.85 -10.91
CA ASP A 18 1.93 -9.92 -11.49
C ASP A 18 1.66 -9.68 -12.98
N LEU A 19 1.35 -8.44 -13.35
CA LEU A 19 1.09 -8.06 -14.72
C LEU A 19 2.32 -8.28 -15.60
N ALA A 20 3.49 -7.79 -15.18
CA ALA A 20 4.75 -7.95 -15.92
C ALA A 20 5.14 -9.43 -16.07
N GLN A 21 5.00 -10.23 -15.01
CA GLN A 21 5.24 -11.68 -15.05
C GLN A 21 4.29 -12.37 -16.03
N THR A 22 3.01 -12.01 -15.99
CA THR A 22 1.99 -12.58 -16.86
C THR A 22 2.26 -12.26 -18.34
N LEU A 23 2.55 -11.00 -18.66
CA LEU A 23 2.82 -10.59 -20.03
C LEU A 23 4.07 -11.28 -20.58
N ALA A 24 5.15 -11.32 -19.81
CA ALA A 24 6.37 -12.02 -20.19
C ALA A 24 6.12 -13.52 -20.42
N ALA A 25 5.35 -14.18 -19.54
CA ALA A 25 4.98 -15.59 -19.69
C ALA A 25 4.13 -15.87 -20.94
N ARG A 26 3.37 -14.88 -21.41
CA ARG A 26 2.60 -14.95 -22.68
C ARG A 26 3.42 -14.56 -23.91
N GLY A 27 4.73 -14.35 -23.77
CA GLY A 27 5.61 -13.96 -24.87
C GLY A 27 5.43 -12.51 -25.34
N VAL A 28 4.74 -11.66 -24.57
CA VAL A 28 4.66 -10.23 -24.88
C VAL A 28 6.02 -9.58 -24.61
N PRO A 29 6.60 -8.84 -25.57
CA PRO A 29 7.84 -8.11 -25.33
C PRO A 29 7.64 -7.08 -24.22
N CYS A 30 8.40 -7.21 -23.13
CA CYS A 30 8.30 -6.30 -21.99
C CYS A 30 9.64 -5.65 -21.67
N ALA A 31 9.59 -4.34 -21.45
CA ALA A 31 10.69 -3.56 -20.90
C ALA A 31 10.26 -2.89 -19.61
N ALA A 32 11.23 -2.46 -18.80
CA ALA A 32 10.99 -1.70 -17.59
C ALA A 32 12.07 -0.63 -17.39
N ILE A 33 11.69 0.46 -16.73
CA ILE A 33 12.59 1.50 -16.22
C ILE A 33 12.39 1.61 -14.71
N GLY A 34 13.50 1.60 -13.97
CA GLY A 34 13.51 1.83 -12.52
C GLY A 34 14.84 2.43 -12.05
N GLN A 35 14.95 2.80 -10.78
CA GLN A 35 16.21 3.29 -10.23
C GLN A 35 17.21 2.15 -9.98
N ALA A 36 18.42 2.51 -9.52
CA ALA A 36 19.50 1.56 -9.25
C ALA A 36 19.10 0.37 -8.37
N HIS A 37 18.22 0.58 -7.38
CA HIS A 37 17.74 -0.47 -6.47
C HIS A 37 16.51 -1.22 -6.97
N ALA A 38 15.99 -0.90 -8.15
CA ALA A 38 14.87 -1.65 -8.74
C ALA A 38 15.25 -3.13 -8.89
N GLY A 39 14.32 -4.02 -8.54
CA GLY A 39 14.43 -5.46 -8.76
C GLY A 39 14.18 -5.83 -10.22
N GLY A 40 14.19 -7.12 -10.56
CA GLY A 40 13.88 -7.60 -11.92
C GLY A 40 12.64 -8.47 -11.97
N VAL A 41 12.17 -8.73 -13.18
CA VAL A 41 11.18 -9.78 -13.50
C VAL A 41 11.77 -10.61 -14.63
N ALA A 42 11.75 -11.94 -14.50
CA ALA A 42 12.24 -12.84 -15.54
C ALA A 42 11.50 -12.59 -16.86
N GLY A 43 12.23 -12.48 -17.97
CA GLY A 43 11.67 -12.16 -19.28
C GLY A 43 11.38 -10.67 -19.54
N VAL A 44 11.65 -9.77 -18.59
CA VAL A 44 11.48 -8.31 -18.76
C VAL A 44 12.84 -7.63 -18.84
N GLN A 45 13.11 -6.90 -19.93
CA GLN A 45 14.33 -6.11 -20.05
C GLN A 45 14.25 -4.88 -19.16
N LEU A 46 15.16 -4.74 -18.20
CA LEU A 46 15.12 -3.62 -17.26
C LEU A 46 16.31 -2.68 -17.42
N ALA A 47 16.03 -1.41 -17.73
CA ALA A 47 16.98 -0.31 -17.66
C ALA A 47 16.94 0.35 -16.27
N ARG A 48 18.10 0.44 -15.64
CA ARG A 48 18.27 1.16 -14.37
C ARG A 48 18.90 2.52 -14.62
N PHE A 49 18.44 3.51 -13.88
CA PHE A 49 19.08 4.84 -13.84
C PHE A 49 19.57 5.17 -12.44
N GLN A 50 20.56 6.06 -12.39
CA GLN A 50 21.03 6.71 -11.18
C GLN A 50 20.62 8.18 -11.20
N LEU A 51 20.46 8.77 -10.02
CA LEU A 51 20.20 10.20 -9.92
C LEU A 51 21.54 10.94 -10.05
N PRO A 52 21.68 11.84 -11.04
CA PRO A 52 22.93 12.57 -11.23
C PRO A 52 23.16 13.63 -10.13
N ARG A 53 22.10 14.03 -9.42
CA ARG A 53 22.10 15.05 -8.37
C ARG A 53 20.90 14.90 -7.45
N GLY A 54 20.99 15.52 -6.28
CA GLY A 54 19.84 15.86 -5.46
C GLY A 54 19.20 17.19 -5.89
N THR A 55 18.19 17.60 -5.12
CA THR A 55 17.58 18.93 -5.22
C THR A 55 18.60 20.01 -4.85
N ALA A 56 18.50 21.18 -5.46
CA ALA A 56 19.42 22.29 -5.25
C ALA A 56 19.34 22.81 -3.80
N PRO A 57 20.48 23.09 -3.14
CA PRO A 57 20.49 23.80 -1.87
C PRO A 57 19.79 25.16 -1.99
N GLY A 58 18.89 25.47 -1.07
CA GLY A 58 18.18 26.76 -1.04
C GLY A 58 17.07 26.92 -2.09
N ILE A 59 16.67 25.86 -2.80
CA ILE A 59 15.49 25.92 -3.67
C ILE A 59 14.25 26.35 -2.88
N PHE A 60 13.34 27.08 -3.54
CA PHE A 60 12.03 27.43 -2.99
C PHE A 60 11.35 26.18 -2.35
N PRO A 61 10.97 26.20 -1.07
CA PRO A 61 10.54 25.00 -0.34
C PRO A 61 9.44 24.18 -1.01
N LEU A 62 8.45 24.85 -1.62
CA LEU A 62 7.36 24.17 -2.33
C LEU A 62 7.81 23.53 -3.65
N ALA A 63 8.91 24.00 -4.24
CA ALA A 63 9.46 23.44 -5.47
C ALA A 63 10.42 22.26 -5.25
N VAL A 64 10.81 21.95 -4.00
CA VAL A 64 11.73 20.84 -3.68
C VAL A 64 11.24 19.53 -4.30
N ARG A 65 9.95 19.22 -4.14
CA ARG A 65 9.40 17.97 -4.68
C ARG A 65 9.39 17.97 -6.20
N ALA A 66 8.94 19.05 -6.82
CA ALA A 66 8.91 19.19 -8.27
C ALA A 66 10.31 19.05 -8.89
N GLU A 67 11.34 19.67 -8.31
CA GLU A 67 12.71 19.52 -8.79
C GLU A 67 13.19 18.07 -8.68
N ALA A 68 12.95 17.41 -7.54
CA ALA A 68 13.31 16.01 -7.36
C ALA A 68 12.62 15.10 -8.40
N ASP A 69 11.36 15.38 -8.72
CA ASP A 69 10.58 14.64 -9.68
C ASP A 69 11.07 14.88 -11.12
N LEU A 70 11.43 16.12 -11.48
CA LEU A 70 11.99 16.44 -12.80
C LEU A 70 13.39 15.87 -13.01
N ILE A 71 14.23 15.83 -11.96
CA ILE A 71 15.54 15.15 -12.00
C ILE A 71 15.36 13.66 -12.31
N ARG A 72 14.39 12.99 -11.64
CA ARG A 72 14.06 11.59 -11.92
C ARG A 72 13.49 11.40 -13.32
N GLY A 73 12.56 12.26 -13.74
CA GLY A 73 12.00 12.25 -15.10
C GLY A 73 13.08 12.34 -16.16
N ARG A 74 14.09 13.20 -15.96
CA ARG A 74 15.22 13.32 -16.89
C ARG A 74 16.08 12.05 -16.94
N ALA A 75 16.39 11.47 -15.79
CA ALA A 75 17.17 10.23 -15.74
C ALA A 75 16.41 9.04 -16.36
N ALA A 76 15.09 8.96 -16.14
CA ALA A 76 14.22 7.98 -16.77
C ALA A 76 14.14 8.18 -18.30
N PHE A 77 14.10 9.43 -18.78
CA PHE A 77 14.17 9.76 -20.20
C PHE A 77 15.47 9.27 -20.86
N ASP A 78 16.61 9.48 -20.22
CA ASP A 78 17.90 9.01 -20.77
C ASP A 78 17.97 7.46 -20.78
N ALA A 79 17.42 6.79 -19.76
CA ALA A 79 17.27 5.33 -19.75
C ALA A 79 16.32 4.83 -20.86
N ALA A 80 15.20 5.52 -21.09
CA ALA A 80 14.26 5.24 -22.16
C ALA A 80 14.91 5.35 -23.55
N LYS A 81 15.76 6.39 -23.77
CA LYS A 81 16.54 6.53 -25.00
C LYS A 81 17.50 5.37 -25.21
N ALA A 82 18.17 4.92 -24.15
CA ALA A 82 19.06 3.76 -24.23
C ALA A 82 18.30 2.48 -24.61
N LEU A 83 17.11 2.25 -24.04
CA LEU A 83 16.23 1.16 -24.44
C LEU A 83 15.79 1.29 -25.91
N LYS A 84 15.42 2.49 -26.35
CA LYS A 84 15.03 2.75 -27.75
C LYS A 84 16.16 2.44 -28.72
N ALA A 85 17.39 2.81 -28.39
CA ALA A 85 18.58 2.47 -29.19
C ALA A 85 18.83 0.96 -29.29
N GLN A 86 18.35 0.18 -28.32
CA GLN A 86 18.37 -1.28 -28.32
C GLN A 86 17.12 -1.89 -29.00
N GLY A 87 16.32 -1.07 -29.68
CA GLY A 87 15.14 -1.49 -30.44
C GLY A 87 13.86 -1.61 -29.60
N CYS A 88 13.80 -1.05 -28.39
CA CYS A 88 12.54 -0.92 -27.66
C CYS A 88 11.60 0.06 -28.38
N ASP A 89 10.37 -0.35 -28.65
CA ASP A 89 9.33 0.47 -29.28
C ASP A 89 7.96 0.04 -28.74
N PRO A 90 7.59 0.46 -27.52
CA PRO A 90 6.39 -0.03 -26.84
C PRO A 90 5.11 0.50 -27.51
N ALA A 91 4.06 -0.32 -27.56
CA ALA A 91 2.71 0.13 -27.87
C ALA A 91 2.08 0.87 -26.68
N VAL A 92 2.39 0.41 -25.46
CA VAL A 92 1.83 0.97 -24.22
C VAL A 92 2.93 1.17 -23.19
N ILE A 93 2.90 2.32 -22.52
CA ILE A 93 3.70 2.63 -21.32
C ILE A 93 2.77 2.60 -20.12
N VAL A 94 3.07 1.77 -19.13
CA VAL A 94 2.35 1.71 -17.85
C VAL A 94 3.29 2.18 -16.76
N GLY A 95 2.89 3.18 -15.97
CA GLY A 95 3.78 3.68 -14.94
C GLY A 95 3.11 4.31 -13.74
N HIS A 96 3.90 4.44 -12.69
CA HIS A 96 3.52 5.16 -11.48
C HIS A 96 4.06 6.61 -11.57
N PRO A 97 3.20 7.63 -11.69
CA PRO A 97 3.63 9.02 -11.94
C PRO A 97 4.11 9.75 -10.68
N GLY A 98 3.93 9.18 -9.49
CA GLY A 98 4.16 9.86 -8.22
C GLY A 98 5.60 10.36 -7.94
N TRP A 99 6.60 9.99 -8.73
CA TRP A 99 7.98 10.50 -8.60
C TRP A 99 8.56 11.13 -9.89
N GLY A 100 7.73 11.33 -10.91
CA GLY A 100 8.08 12.08 -12.13
C GLY A 100 8.73 11.28 -13.27
N GLU A 101 8.95 9.97 -13.13
CA GLU A 101 9.63 9.15 -14.16
C GLU A 101 8.87 9.07 -15.49
N MET A 102 7.57 9.35 -15.48
CA MET A 102 6.72 9.32 -16.68
C MET A 102 6.75 10.61 -17.51
N SER A 103 7.26 11.72 -16.96
CA SER A 103 6.96 13.07 -17.45
C SER A 103 7.46 13.37 -18.87
N PHE A 104 8.52 12.72 -19.34
CA PHE A 104 9.15 13.04 -20.63
C PHE A 104 9.16 11.86 -21.61
N LEU A 105 8.45 10.77 -21.29
CA LEU A 105 8.56 9.54 -22.07
C LEU A 105 7.90 9.63 -23.45
N ALA A 106 6.95 10.56 -23.65
CA ALA A 106 6.34 10.81 -24.95
C ALA A 106 7.36 11.33 -25.99
N ASP A 107 8.38 12.08 -25.57
CA ASP A 107 9.43 12.55 -26.47
C ASP A 107 10.34 11.41 -26.96
N VAL A 108 10.38 10.29 -26.21
CA VAL A 108 11.09 9.07 -26.63
C VAL A 108 10.17 8.17 -27.44
N PHE A 109 8.93 7.99 -27.01
CA PHE A 109 7.96 7.07 -27.60
C PHE A 109 6.63 7.78 -27.93
N PRO A 110 6.60 8.65 -28.95
CA PRO A 110 5.44 9.53 -29.21
C PRO A 110 4.18 8.79 -29.69
N GLN A 111 4.33 7.54 -30.13
CA GLN A 111 3.21 6.70 -30.58
C GLN A 111 2.67 5.77 -29.49
N ALA A 112 3.36 5.67 -28.35
CA ALA A 112 2.96 4.77 -27.28
C ALA A 112 1.81 5.38 -26.47
N ARG A 113 0.76 4.58 -26.23
CA ARG A 113 -0.31 4.97 -25.30
C ARG A 113 0.18 4.91 -23.86
N ARG A 114 -0.32 5.78 -23.00
CA ARG A 114 0.17 5.93 -21.62
C ARG A 114 -0.92 5.63 -20.61
N VAL A 115 -0.60 4.74 -19.67
CA VAL A 115 -1.44 4.44 -18.52
C VAL A 115 -0.74 4.95 -17.26
N ALA A 116 -1.37 5.91 -16.58
CA ALA A 116 -0.90 6.46 -15.32
C ALA A 116 -1.59 5.75 -14.15
N PHE A 117 -0.80 5.12 -13.29
CA PHE A 117 -1.28 4.45 -12.08
C PHE A 117 -1.42 5.45 -10.92
N ALA A 118 -2.66 5.85 -10.65
CA ALA A 118 -3.03 6.80 -9.62
C ALA A 118 -3.13 6.16 -8.22
N GLU A 119 -1.98 6.00 -7.56
CA GLU A 119 -1.94 5.48 -6.18
C GLU A 119 -2.41 6.53 -5.17
N PHE A 120 -1.94 7.77 -5.29
CA PHE A 120 -2.32 8.83 -4.34
C PHE A 120 -2.17 10.20 -4.99
N TYR A 121 -3.19 11.04 -4.88
CA TYR A 121 -3.13 12.45 -5.22
C TYR A 121 -3.20 13.25 -3.91
N TYR A 122 -2.20 14.08 -3.63
CA TYR A 122 -2.08 14.72 -2.32
C TYR A 122 -3.10 15.84 -2.16
N HIS A 123 -3.52 16.08 -0.92
CA HIS A 123 -4.38 17.20 -0.55
C HIS A 123 -3.85 17.79 0.75
N GLY A 124 -3.90 19.11 0.87
CA GLY A 124 -3.45 19.78 2.08
C GLY A 124 -4.39 19.63 3.27
N ARG A 125 -5.65 19.20 3.06
CA ARG A 125 -6.68 19.09 4.10
C ARG A 125 -7.64 17.94 3.85
N GLY A 126 -8.18 17.36 4.91
CA GLY A 126 -9.29 16.40 4.86
C GLY A 126 -8.90 14.97 4.51
N TYR A 127 -7.60 14.68 4.38
CA TYR A 127 -7.08 13.34 4.09
C TYR A 127 -6.00 12.93 5.09
N ASP A 128 -4.76 12.66 4.69
CA ASP A 128 -3.65 12.30 5.58
C ASP A 128 -3.09 13.51 6.34
N VAL A 129 -2.97 14.66 5.66
CA VAL A 129 -2.43 15.89 6.25
C VAL A 129 -3.45 16.56 7.17
N GLY A 130 -3.03 16.80 8.41
CA GLY A 130 -3.86 17.41 9.46
C GLY A 130 -4.94 16.49 10.04
N PHE A 131 -4.93 15.19 9.69
CA PHE A 131 -5.88 14.22 10.25
C PHE A 131 -5.68 14.02 11.74
N ASP A 132 -4.42 13.85 12.13
CA ASP A 132 -3.99 13.65 13.49
C ASP A 132 -2.88 14.67 13.79
N THR A 133 -3.19 15.60 14.68
CA THR A 133 -2.31 16.71 15.03
C THR A 133 -1.49 16.41 16.28
N GLU A 134 -1.54 15.18 16.80
CA GLU A 134 -0.81 14.83 18.02
C GLU A 134 0.70 14.84 17.81
N PHE A 135 1.17 14.28 16.68
CA PHE A 135 2.61 14.09 16.43
C PHE A 135 3.18 15.06 15.40
N MET A 136 2.33 15.61 14.54
CA MET A 136 2.75 16.46 13.43
C MET A 136 1.99 17.78 13.51
N ALA A 137 2.73 18.89 13.44
CA ALA A 137 2.11 20.21 13.36
C ALA A 137 1.28 20.32 12.08
N PHE A 138 0.09 20.90 12.21
CA PHE A 138 -0.77 21.25 11.09
C PHE A 138 -0.83 22.77 10.97
N ASP A 139 0.02 23.31 10.10
CA ASP A 139 0.09 24.73 9.77
C ASP A 139 -0.15 24.98 8.27
N GLU A 140 -0.18 26.25 7.88
CA GLU A 140 -0.40 26.65 6.49
C GLU A 140 0.71 26.11 5.56
N GLU A 141 1.95 26.07 6.03
CA GLU A 141 3.09 25.56 5.26
C GLU A 141 2.96 24.04 5.00
N ALA A 142 2.46 23.26 5.96
CA ALA A 142 2.18 21.83 5.77
C ALA A 142 1.11 21.60 4.69
N VAL A 143 0.05 22.41 4.70
CA VAL A 143 -1.00 22.38 3.67
C VAL A 143 -0.40 22.65 2.28
N LEU A 144 0.33 23.76 2.14
CA LEU A 144 0.92 24.16 0.85
C LEU A 144 1.94 23.12 0.36
N ARG A 145 2.74 22.56 1.26
CA ARG A 145 3.74 21.53 0.92
C ARG A 145 3.11 20.23 0.44
N ALA A 146 1.96 19.84 1.00
CA ALA A 146 1.23 18.67 0.54
C ALA A 146 0.72 18.86 -0.90
N GLU A 147 0.06 19.98 -1.18
CA GLU A 147 -0.41 20.34 -2.51
C GLU A 147 0.74 20.41 -3.53
N ALA A 148 1.87 20.97 -3.12
CA ALA A 148 3.05 21.13 -3.96
C ALA A 148 3.75 19.82 -4.35
N LYS A 149 3.30 18.66 -3.84
CA LYS A 149 3.74 17.34 -4.32
C LYS A 149 3.09 16.94 -5.65
N ASN A 150 1.98 17.55 -6.02
CA ASN A 150 1.19 17.17 -7.18
C ASN A 150 1.63 17.70 -8.55
N PRO A 151 2.33 18.85 -8.72
CA PRO A 151 2.49 19.47 -10.04
C PRO A 151 3.04 18.56 -11.14
N VAL A 152 4.13 17.84 -10.88
CA VAL A 152 4.77 16.96 -11.88
C VAL A 152 3.92 15.71 -12.13
N MET A 153 3.30 15.18 -11.09
CA MET A 153 2.36 14.06 -11.21
C MET A 153 1.11 14.44 -12.02
N ALA A 154 0.61 15.67 -11.86
CA ALA A 154 -0.52 16.20 -12.62
C ALA A 154 -0.22 16.32 -14.12
N MET A 155 1.02 16.64 -14.50
CA MET A 155 1.44 16.61 -15.92
C MET A 155 1.27 15.20 -16.50
N ALA A 156 1.74 14.17 -15.79
CA ALA A 156 1.62 12.79 -16.25
C ALA A 156 0.16 12.33 -16.37
N TYR A 157 -0.73 12.76 -15.47
CA TYR A 157 -2.16 12.47 -15.59
C TYR A 157 -2.83 13.22 -16.75
N ALA A 158 -2.49 14.49 -16.96
CA ALA A 158 -3.08 15.32 -18.00
C ALA A 158 -2.78 14.78 -19.41
N GLU A 159 -1.67 14.08 -19.56
CA GLU A 159 -1.25 13.50 -20.83
C GLU A 159 -1.53 11.98 -20.96
N ALA A 160 -2.09 11.34 -19.93
CA ALA A 160 -2.37 9.92 -19.96
C ALA A 160 -3.54 9.58 -20.89
N ASP A 161 -3.44 8.48 -21.64
CA ASP A 161 -4.55 7.92 -22.42
C ASP A 161 -5.54 7.15 -21.53
N ALA A 162 -5.07 6.67 -20.38
CA ALA A 162 -5.91 6.11 -19.33
C ALA A 162 -5.30 6.36 -17.94
N ILE A 163 -6.16 6.58 -16.95
CA ILE A 163 -5.78 6.64 -15.54
C ILE A 163 -6.34 5.41 -14.85
N VAL A 164 -5.51 4.70 -14.09
CA VAL A 164 -5.94 3.55 -13.29
C VAL A 164 -5.70 3.85 -11.83
N ALA A 165 -6.75 3.78 -11.02
CA ALA A 165 -6.65 3.85 -9.56
C ALA A 165 -7.05 2.49 -8.96
N PRO A 166 -6.43 2.04 -7.86
CA PRO A 166 -6.79 0.75 -7.26
C PRO A 166 -8.19 0.72 -6.62
N THR A 167 -8.68 1.86 -6.12
CA THR A 167 -9.93 1.93 -5.35
C THR A 167 -10.77 3.18 -5.69
N PRO A 168 -12.09 3.16 -5.45
CA PRO A 168 -12.94 4.35 -5.55
C PRO A 168 -12.46 5.54 -4.70
N PHE A 169 -11.95 5.30 -3.50
CA PHE A 169 -11.31 6.32 -2.67
C PHE A 169 -10.15 6.98 -3.41
N GLN A 170 -9.25 6.22 -4.02
CA GLN A 170 -8.13 6.79 -4.78
C GLN A 170 -8.59 7.55 -6.03
N VAL A 171 -9.67 7.13 -6.69
CA VAL A 171 -10.32 7.94 -7.74
C VAL A 171 -10.83 9.26 -7.18
N SER A 172 -11.41 9.27 -5.98
CA SER A 172 -11.94 10.48 -5.34
C SER A 172 -10.86 11.53 -5.06
N LEU A 173 -9.61 11.10 -4.86
CA LEU A 173 -8.46 11.98 -4.66
C LEU A 173 -8.09 12.76 -5.92
N LEU A 174 -8.38 12.24 -7.11
CA LEU A 174 -8.01 12.90 -8.36
C LEU A 174 -8.74 14.24 -8.52
N PRO A 175 -8.14 15.21 -9.25
CA PRO A 175 -8.83 16.41 -9.69
C PRO A 175 -10.16 16.06 -10.37
N ARG A 176 -11.21 16.84 -10.09
CA ARG A 176 -12.58 16.57 -10.57
C ARG A 176 -12.66 16.24 -12.07
N ALA A 177 -11.90 16.95 -12.90
CA ALA A 177 -11.87 16.77 -14.35
C ALA A 177 -11.28 15.42 -14.81
N LEU A 178 -10.50 14.75 -13.96
CA LEU A 178 -9.83 13.49 -14.26
C LEU A 178 -10.59 12.26 -13.74
N ARG A 179 -11.49 12.44 -12.75
CA ARG A 179 -12.19 11.32 -12.10
C ARG A 179 -12.99 10.45 -13.07
N ALA A 180 -13.67 11.07 -14.04
CA ALA A 180 -14.47 10.36 -15.04
C ALA A 180 -13.62 9.54 -16.03
N GLN A 181 -12.32 9.86 -16.15
CA GLN A 181 -11.37 9.18 -17.02
C GLN A 181 -10.65 8.04 -16.28
N ALA A 182 -10.76 7.99 -14.95
CA ALA A 182 -10.11 6.97 -14.14
C ALA A 182 -10.90 5.66 -14.13
N ARG A 183 -10.18 4.55 -14.19
CA ARG A 183 -10.71 3.20 -14.06
C ARG A 183 -10.28 2.61 -12.73
N VAL A 184 -11.19 1.97 -12.03
CA VAL A 184 -10.87 1.22 -10.81
C VAL A 184 -10.37 -0.15 -11.20
N ILE A 185 -9.06 -0.39 -11.07
CA ILE A 185 -8.44 -1.70 -11.29
C ILE A 185 -7.45 -1.95 -10.17
N HIS A 186 -7.87 -2.76 -9.20
CA HIS A 186 -7.01 -3.21 -8.11
C HIS A 186 -6.09 -4.35 -8.58
N GLU A 187 -4.83 -4.33 -8.19
CA GLU A 187 -3.80 -5.29 -8.59
C GLU A 187 -4.04 -6.65 -7.96
N GLY A 188 -4.60 -6.63 -6.76
CA GLY A 188 -5.13 -7.78 -6.06
C GLY A 188 -4.07 -8.67 -5.43
N ILE A 189 -4.55 -9.72 -4.78
CA ILE A 189 -3.77 -10.71 -4.05
C ILE A 189 -4.10 -12.12 -4.54
N ASP A 190 -3.20 -13.07 -4.28
CA ASP A 190 -3.41 -14.48 -4.63
C ASP A 190 -4.40 -15.12 -3.65
N VAL A 191 -5.69 -14.96 -3.89
CA VAL A 191 -6.73 -15.46 -2.98
C VAL A 191 -6.76 -16.98 -2.88
N GLU A 192 -6.24 -17.71 -3.86
CA GLU A 192 -6.15 -19.18 -3.80
C GLU A 192 -5.04 -19.63 -2.84
N ALA A 193 -3.89 -18.95 -2.86
CA ALA A 193 -2.80 -19.20 -1.91
C ALA A 193 -3.09 -18.62 -0.51
N ILE A 194 -3.71 -17.43 -0.47
CA ILE A 194 -4.04 -16.70 0.76
C ILE A 194 -5.49 -16.98 1.09
N ARG A 195 -5.72 -18.07 1.82
CA ARG A 195 -7.04 -18.52 2.26
C ARG A 195 -7.04 -18.94 3.74
N PRO A 196 -8.22 -19.10 4.37
CA PRO A 196 -8.29 -19.68 5.71
C PRO A 196 -7.62 -21.05 5.73
N ALA A 197 -6.92 -21.34 6.83
CA ALA A 197 -6.32 -22.63 7.09
C ALA A 197 -6.37 -22.91 8.60
N PRO A 198 -6.28 -24.17 9.05
CA PRO A 198 -6.20 -24.49 10.47
C PRO A 198 -5.05 -23.70 11.13
N PRO A 199 -5.27 -23.07 12.29
CA PRO A 199 -4.22 -22.35 12.99
C PRO A 199 -3.13 -23.32 13.46
N GLU A 200 -1.88 -22.96 13.22
CA GLU A 200 -0.70 -23.68 13.70
C GLU A 200 -0.05 -22.92 14.86
N PRO A 201 0.70 -23.60 15.75
CA PRO A 201 1.48 -22.92 16.78
C PRO A 201 2.45 -21.90 16.18
N PHE A 202 2.52 -20.71 16.76
CA PHE A 202 3.37 -19.63 16.27
C PHE A 202 4.60 -19.46 17.16
N ALA A 203 5.79 -19.74 16.61
CA ALA A 203 7.06 -19.52 17.29
C ALA A 203 7.43 -18.03 17.34
N LEU A 204 7.76 -17.56 18.54
CA LEU A 204 8.30 -16.24 18.81
C LEU A 204 9.83 -16.27 18.72
N ASP A 205 10.44 -15.09 18.53
CA ASP A 205 11.90 -14.98 18.36
C ASP A 205 12.68 -15.29 19.65
N ASP A 206 12.02 -15.26 20.80
CA ASP A 206 12.58 -15.63 22.10
C ASP A 206 12.42 -17.13 22.44
N GLY A 207 11.94 -17.94 21.50
CA GLY A 207 11.76 -19.38 21.64
C GLY A 207 10.43 -19.80 22.27
N ARG A 208 9.60 -18.86 22.76
CA ARG A 208 8.23 -19.17 23.21
C ARG A 208 7.33 -19.49 22.02
N THR A 209 6.22 -20.17 22.27
CA THR A 209 5.23 -20.54 21.24
C THR A 209 3.83 -20.12 21.68
N ILE A 210 3.11 -19.44 20.79
CA ILE A 210 1.68 -19.13 20.98
C ILE A 210 0.87 -20.29 20.40
N ALA A 211 0.03 -20.91 21.23
CA ALA A 211 -0.76 -22.07 20.83
C ALA A 211 -2.06 -21.65 20.10
N PRO A 212 -2.60 -22.50 19.21
CA PRO A 212 -3.95 -22.34 18.71
C PRO A 212 -4.98 -22.22 19.83
N GLY A 213 -5.89 -21.25 19.72
CA GLY A 213 -6.90 -20.95 20.74
C GLY A 213 -6.48 -19.90 21.75
N THR A 214 -5.22 -19.47 21.80
CA THR A 214 -4.82 -18.29 22.57
C THR A 214 -5.52 -17.04 22.00
N PRO A 215 -6.09 -16.15 22.84
CA PRO A 215 -6.68 -14.90 22.39
C PRO A 215 -5.60 -13.97 21.79
N LEU A 216 -5.39 -14.06 20.48
CA LEU A 216 -4.33 -13.36 19.77
C LEU A 216 -4.87 -12.20 18.91
N ILE A 217 -4.38 -10.99 19.16
CA ILE A 217 -4.61 -9.82 18.31
C ILE A 217 -3.42 -9.60 17.38
N THR A 218 -3.69 -9.23 16.12
CA THR A 218 -2.64 -8.91 15.15
C THR A 218 -2.75 -7.48 14.63
N HIS A 219 -1.61 -6.86 14.36
CA HIS A 219 -1.48 -5.57 13.65
C HIS A 219 -0.31 -5.69 12.67
N VAL A 220 -0.54 -5.38 11.39
CA VAL A 220 0.41 -5.67 10.31
C VAL A 220 0.53 -4.49 9.37
N ASN A 221 1.72 -3.89 9.35
CA ASN A 221 2.09 -2.80 8.44
C ASN A 221 3.54 -2.93 7.99
N ASN A 222 3.95 -2.22 6.95
CA ASN A 222 5.36 -2.18 6.52
C ASN A 222 6.24 -1.53 7.61
N ASN A 223 5.77 -0.41 8.15
CA ASN A 223 6.42 0.36 9.19
C ASN A 223 5.49 0.50 10.38
N MET A 224 6.06 0.55 11.58
CA MET A 224 5.37 0.90 12.80
C MET A 224 5.22 2.42 12.87
N GLU A 225 4.02 2.97 12.61
CA GLU A 225 3.81 4.43 12.51
C GLU A 225 2.40 4.90 12.95
N PRO A 226 2.23 6.19 13.33
CA PRO A 226 0.94 6.77 13.69
C PRO A 226 -0.11 6.75 12.57
N LEU A 227 0.32 6.97 11.32
CA LEU A 227 -0.55 6.94 10.14
C LEU A 227 -1.30 5.61 10.00
N ARG A 228 -0.72 4.51 10.53
CA ARG A 228 -1.32 3.18 10.57
C ARG A 228 -1.93 2.82 11.94
N GLY A 229 -2.29 3.85 12.71
CA GLY A 229 -2.99 3.76 13.99
C GLY A 229 -2.22 3.06 15.11
N LEU A 230 -0.89 2.94 15.02
CA LEU A 230 -0.12 2.21 16.03
C LEU A 230 -0.30 2.79 17.44
N HIS A 231 -0.34 4.12 17.58
CA HIS A 231 -0.56 4.80 18.85
C HIS A 231 -1.96 4.54 19.44
N ILE A 232 -2.99 4.43 18.59
CA ILE A 232 -4.35 4.07 19.03
C ILE A 232 -4.38 2.64 19.56
N LEU A 233 -3.76 1.70 18.83
CA LEU A 233 -3.61 0.32 19.30
C LEU A 233 -2.86 0.27 20.63
N ALA A 234 -1.70 0.94 20.72
CA ALA A 234 -0.87 0.98 21.92
C ALA A 234 -1.69 1.43 23.14
N ARG A 235 -2.49 2.51 23.02
CA ARG A 235 -3.37 3.00 24.09
C ARG A 235 -4.53 2.08 24.43
N ALA A 236 -4.96 1.21 23.51
CA ALA A 236 -6.01 0.22 23.78
C ALA A 236 -5.48 -1.01 24.54
N LEU A 237 -4.16 -1.27 24.48
CA LEU A 237 -3.56 -2.47 25.07
C LEU A 237 -3.71 -2.57 26.60
N PRO A 238 -3.51 -1.51 27.42
CA PRO A 238 -3.63 -1.64 28.87
C PRO A 238 -4.97 -2.22 29.31
N HIS A 239 -6.08 -1.75 28.71
CA HIS A 239 -7.41 -2.26 29.04
C HIS A 239 -7.62 -3.70 28.55
N LEU A 240 -7.20 -4.01 27.31
CA LEU A 240 -7.26 -5.37 26.77
C LEU A 240 -6.51 -6.37 27.67
N LEU A 241 -5.28 -6.03 28.05
CA LEU A 241 -4.40 -6.89 28.83
C LEU A 241 -4.86 -7.06 30.28
N ALA A 242 -5.62 -6.12 30.82
CA ALA A 242 -6.25 -6.23 32.13
C ALA A 242 -7.51 -7.12 32.09
N GLU A 243 -8.37 -6.93 31.08
CA GLU A 243 -9.64 -7.65 30.95
C GLU A 243 -9.50 -9.08 30.40
N VAL A 244 -8.40 -9.36 29.70
CA VAL A 244 -8.08 -10.67 29.11
C VAL A 244 -6.62 -11.00 29.44
N PRO A 245 -6.34 -11.61 30.61
CA PRO A 245 -4.98 -11.84 31.09
C PRO A 245 -4.10 -12.67 30.15
N ASP A 246 -4.70 -13.63 29.44
CA ASP A 246 -3.99 -14.53 28.51
C ASP A 246 -3.85 -13.96 27.09
N ALA A 247 -4.35 -12.74 26.83
CA ALA A 247 -4.27 -12.14 25.51
C ALA A 247 -2.82 -11.92 25.07
N GLN A 248 -2.57 -12.20 23.78
CA GLN A 248 -1.30 -11.95 23.11
C GLN A 248 -1.51 -10.92 22.00
N VAL A 249 -0.48 -10.15 21.68
CA VAL A 249 -0.50 -9.15 20.61
C VAL A 249 0.74 -9.31 19.74
N LEU A 250 0.55 -9.56 18.45
CA LEU A 250 1.63 -9.58 17.46
C LEU A 250 1.57 -8.30 16.61
N ILE A 251 2.66 -7.53 16.64
CA ILE A 251 2.82 -6.30 15.85
C ILE A 251 3.93 -6.52 14.83
N VAL A 252 3.54 -6.55 13.55
CA VAL A 252 4.44 -6.72 12.41
C VAL A 252 4.65 -5.37 11.75
N GLY A 253 5.91 -5.02 11.52
CA GLY A 253 6.35 -3.80 10.86
C GLY A 253 7.72 -3.36 11.34
N GLN A 254 8.47 -2.66 10.50
CA GLN A 254 9.80 -2.19 10.88
C GLN A 254 9.69 -0.97 11.82
N PRO A 255 10.38 -0.96 12.99
CA PRO A 255 10.53 0.27 13.75
C PRO A 255 11.47 1.20 13.00
N VAL A 256 10.96 2.34 12.57
CA VAL A 256 11.68 3.33 11.76
C VAL A 256 11.49 4.72 12.36
N ASP A 257 12.47 5.59 12.13
CA ASP A 257 12.37 7.02 12.40
C ASP A 257 11.57 7.73 11.29
N ARG A 258 11.72 7.31 10.03
CA ARG A 258 11.03 7.90 8.88
C ARG A 258 10.08 6.90 8.22
N ALA A 259 8.79 7.23 8.21
CA ALA A 259 7.72 6.43 7.61
C ALA A 259 6.91 7.25 6.58
N TYR A 260 5.71 6.80 6.22
CA TYR A 260 4.86 7.53 5.26
C TYR A 260 4.35 8.84 5.85
N GLY A 261 3.92 8.80 7.11
CA GLY A 261 3.35 9.96 7.82
C GLY A 261 4.34 11.04 8.22
N GLY A 262 5.64 10.79 8.10
CA GLY A 262 6.69 11.75 8.47
C GLY A 262 7.83 11.12 9.26
N SER A 263 8.63 11.98 9.89
CA SER A 263 9.75 11.61 10.74
C SER A 263 9.38 11.72 12.21
N ALA A 264 9.75 10.72 13.00
CA ALA A 264 9.70 10.75 14.45
C ALA A 264 10.68 11.81 15.01
N PRO A 265 10.50 12.24 16.28
CA PRO A 265 11.47 13.08 16.97
C PRO A 265 12.88 12.48 16.96
N GLU A 266 13.89 13.36 17.00
CA GLU A 266 15.29 12.97 16.92
C GLU A 266 15.66 11.89 17.95
N GLY A 267 16.33 10.83 17.49
CA GLY A 267 16.77 9.72 18.32
C GLY A 267 15.71 8.68 18.68
N LYS A 268 14.46 8.82 18.20
CA LYS A 268 13.37 7.86 18.45
C LYS A 268 12.89 7.20 17.16
N THR A 269 12.38 5.98 17.27
CA THR A 269 11.52 5.38 16.24
C THR A 269 10.06 5.73 16.53
N TRP A 270 9.20 5.66 15.51
CA TRP A 270 7.76 5.84 15.71
C TRP A 270 7.15 4.80 16.65
N ARG A 271 7.71 3.59 16.75
CA ARG A 271 7.33 2.61 17.77
C ARG A 271 7.57 3.17 19.17
N ASP A 272 8.76 3.71 19.43
CA ASP A 272 9.11 4.24 20.74
C ASP A 272 8.19 5.40 21.14
N VAL A 273 7.85 6.26 20.18
CA VAL A 273 6.89 7.36 20.37
C VAL A 273 5.48 6.84 20.67
N CYS A 274 4.98 5.89 19.87
CA CYS A 274 3.60 5.37 20.02
C CYS A 274 3.38 4.63 21.35
N PHE A 275 4.44 4.06 21.93
CA PHE A 275 4.40 3.31 23.19
C PHE A 275 4.95 4.10 24.39
N GLU A 276 5.32 5.36 24.22
CA GLU A 276 5.80 6.21 25.30
C GLU A 276 4.70 6.38 26.37
N GLY A 277 4.99 5.99 27.61
CA GLY A 277 4.04 6.05 28.72
C GLY A 277 2.91 5.01 28.69
N VAL A 278 2.92 4.07 27.75
CA VAL A 278 1.94 2.97 27.69
C VAL A 278 2.39 1.83 28.60
N ASP A 279 1.54 1.44 29.54
CA ASP A 279 1.76 0.26 30.39
C ASP A 279 1.34 -1.02 29.65
N TYR A 280 2.30 -1.88 29.35
CA TYR A 280 2.05 -3.17 28.73
C TYR A 280 3.07 -4.21 29.21
N ASP A 281 2.65 -5.47 29.20
CA ASP A 281 3.51 -6.59 29.54
C ASP A 281 4.34 -7.02 28.31
N PRO A 282 5.68 -6.90 28.31
CA PRO A 282 6.53 -7.33 27.21
C PRO A 282 6.48 -8.84 26.95
N ALA A 283 5.99 -9.63 27.91
CA ALA A 283 5.75 -11.05 27.69
C ALA A 283 4.52 -11.31 26.80
N ARG A 284 3.64 -10.32 26.61
CA ARG A 284 2.37 -10.46 25.89
C ARG A 284 2.27 -9.61 24.62
N VAL A 285 3.10 -8.58 24.48
CA VAL A 285 3.14 -7.70 23.29
C VAL A 285 4.46 -7.91 22.55
N HIS A 286 4.38 -8.45 21.33
CA HIS A 286 5.53 -8.90 20.56
C HIS A 286 5.71 -8.06 19.30
N PHE A 287 6.83 -7.32 19.24
CA PHE A 287 7.24 -6.55 18.07
C PHE A 287 8.12 -7.40 17.16
N LEU A 288 7.56 -7.89 16.05
CA LEU A 288 8.22 -8.88 15.19
C LEU A 288 9.13 -8.27 14.11
N GLY A 289 9.14 -6.94 13.97
CA GLY A 289 9.83 -6.30 12.87
C GLY A 289 9.21 -6.68 11.50
N ARG A 290 10.04 -6.70 10.46
CA ARG A 290 9.65 -7.22 9.14
C ARG A 290 9.84 -8.73 9.11
N VAL A 291 8.77 -9.47 8.80
CA VAL A 291 8.79 -10.94 8.72
C VAL A 291 8.57 -11.45 7.29
N PRO A 292 8.99 -12.69 6.98
CA PRO A 292 8.60 -13.34 5.73
C PRO A 292 7.08 -13.44 5.56
N HIS A 293 6.59 -13.34 4.33
CA HIS A 293 5.15 -13.32 4.01
C HIS A 293 4.38 -14.51 4.61
N GLY A 294 4.93 -15.73 4.51
CA GLY A 294 4.30 -16.92 5.12
C GLY A 294 4.16 -16.82 6.65
N ARG A 295 5.13 -16.21 7.35
CA ARG A 295 5.06 -16.00 8.81
C ARG A 295 4.00 -14.95 9.16
N MET A 296 3.85 -13.90 8.35
CA MET A 296 2.77 -12.93 8.49
C MET A 296 1.39 -13.60 8.31
N LEU A 297 1.21 -14.42 7.28
CA LEU A 297 -0.05 -15.15 7.06
C LEU A 297 -0.34 -16.14 8.20
N ALA A 298 0.68 -16.79 8.76
CA ALA A 298 0.52 -17.65 9.93
C ALA A 298 0.02 -16.86 11.16
N ALA A 299 0.58 -15.68 11.42
CA ALA A 299 0.11 -14.79 12.48
C ALA A 299 -1.35 -14.38 12.27
N LEU A 300 -1.72 -13.95 11.05
CA LEU A 300 -3.08 -13.56 10.70
C LEU A 300 -4.10 -14.71 10.91
N ARG A 301 -3.76 -15.93 10.49
CA ARG A 301 -4.62 -17.11 10.64
C ARG A 301 -4.79 -17.57 12.10
N LEU A 302 -3.78 -17.34 12.93
CA LEU A 302 -3.83 -17.65 14.36
C LEU A 302 -4.65 -16.63 15.15
N GLY A 303 -4.68 -15.36 14.70
CA GLY A 303 -5.37 -14.27 15.38
C GLY A 303 -6.88 -14.42 15.47
N VAL A 304 -7.46 -14.03 16.62
CA VAL A 304 -8.91 -13.90 16.80
C VAL A 304 -9.44 -12.60 16.22
N ALA A 305 -8.60 -11.56 16.12
CA ALA A 305 -8.90 -10.33 15.40
C ALA A 305 -7.63 -9.70 14.79
N HIS A 306 -7.84 -8.91 13.74
CA HIS A 306 -6.83 -8.10 13.08
C HIS A 306 -7.22 -6.63 13.14
N VAL A 307 -6.34 -5.79 13.71
CA VAL A 307 -6.52 -4.35 13.78
C VAL A 307 -5.91 -3.71 12.53
N TYR A 308 -6.76 -3.08 11.72
CA TYR A 308 -6.34 -2.36 10.52
C TYR A 308 -6.77 -0.89 10.60
N TYR A 309 -5.98 -0.07 11.28
CA TYR A 309 -6.22 1.37 11.36
C TYR A 309 -5.37 2.09 10.34
N THR A 310 -5.93 3.12 9.73
CA THR A 310 -5.21 4.01 8.81
C THR A 310 -5.88 5.37 8.75
N TYR A 311 -5.07 6.43 8.64
CA TYR A 311 -5.57 7.73 8.17
C TYR A 311 -6.22 7.56 6.78
N PRO A 312 -6.93 8.57 6.24
CA PRO A 312 -7.40 8.59 4.86
C PRO A 312 -6.25 8.56 3.85
N PHE A 313 -5.65 7.38 3.71
CA PHE A 313 -4.43 7.09 2.97
C PHE A 313 -4.58 5.75 2.24
N VAL A 314 -3.61 5.41 1.41
CA VAL A 314 -3.62 4.21 0.54
C VAL A 314 -3.94 2.93 1.33
N LEU A 315 -4.92 2.18 0.81
CA LEU A 315 -5.30 0.87 1.31
C LEU A 315 -4.15 -0.13 1.10
N SER A 316 -3.69 -0.76 2.17
CA SER A 316 -2.61 -1.74 2.11
C SER A 316 -3.13 -3.09 1.63
N TRP A 317 -2.32 -3.81 0.86
CA TRP A 317 -2.61 -5.20 0.52
C TRP A 317 -2.76 -6.10 1.76
N SER A 318 -2.11 -5.76 2.88
CA SER A 318 -2.25 -6.53 4.13
C SER A 318 -3.70 -6.59 4.65
N LEU A 319 -4.53 -5.57 4.37
CA LEU A 319 -5.97 -5.64 4.67
C LEU A 319 -6.64 -6.73 3.83
N ALA A 320 -6.44 -6.70 2.51
CA ALA A 320 -7.01 -7.70 1.61
C ALA A 320 -6.52 -9.11 1.99
N GLU A 321 -5.27 -9.26 2.41
CA GLU A 321 -4.69 -10.53 2.85
C GLU A 321 -5.28 -11.01 4.18
N ALA A 322 -5.55 -10.12 5.13
CA ALA A 322 -6.26 -10.43 6.37
C ALA A 322 -7.69 -10.89 6.09
N MET A 323 -8.43 -10.16 5.25
CA MET A 323 -9.78 -10.55 4.81
C MET A 323 -9.76 -11.89 4.08
N ALA A 324 -8.82 -12.09 3.16
CA ALA A 324 -8.65 -13.34 2.41
C ALA A 324 -8.22 -14.51 3.31
N SER A 325 -7.51 -14.26 4.40
CA SER A 325 -7.16 -15.27 5.41
C SER A 325 -8.35 -15.60 6.33
N GLY A 326 -9.48 -14.90 6.19
CA GLY A 326 -10.66 -15.06 7.03
C GLY A 326 -10.44 -14.50 8.43
N CYS A 327 -9.68 -13.43 8.59
CA CYS A 327 -9.53 -12.72 9.86
C CYS A 327 -10.79 -11.91 10.17
N TYR A 328 -11.08 -11.74 11.47
CA TYR A 328 -12.05 -10.74 11.89
C TYR A 328 -11.35 -9.39 11.91
N VAL A 329 -11.70 -8.51 10.97
CA VAL A 329 -11.04 -7.20 10.82
C VAL A 329 -11.78 -6.14 11.63
N ILE A 330 -11.05 -5.46 12.51
CA ILE A 330 -11.49 -4.24 13.19
C ILE A 330 -10.68 -3.09 12.60
N GLY A 331 -11.35 -2.25 11.81
CA GLY A 331 -10.75 -1.15 11.07
C GLY A 331 -11.15 0.22 11.60
N SER A 332 -10.38 1.24 11.24
CA SER A 332 -10.76 2.63 11.47
C SER A 332 -11.84 3.08 10.48
N ASP A 333 -12.84 3.80 10.95
CA ASP A 333 -13.89 4.43 10.14
C ASP A 333 -13.31 5.63 9.36
N THR A 334 -12.54 5.33 8.31
CA THR A 334 -11.92 6.30 7.41
C THR A 334 -12.29 6.00 5.96
N PRO A 335 -12.38 7.02 5.09
CA PRO A 335 -12.77 6.88 3.69
C PRO A 335 -12.20 5.67 2.91
N PRO A 336 -10.89 5.35 2.96
CA PRO A 336 -10.35 4.20 2.23
C PRO A 336 -10.94 2.85 2.66
N LEU A 337 -11.35 2.70 3.94
CA LEU A 337 -11.83 1.42 4.44
C LEU A 337 -13.22 1.07 3.94
N HIS A 338 -14.05 2.05 3.59
CA HIS A 338 -15.39 1.80 3.05
C HIS A 338 -15.38 1.14 1.66
N ASP A 339 -14.26 1.16 0.96
CA ASP A 339 -14.11 0.43 -0.31
C ASP A 339 -13.96 -1.09 -0.10
N ALA A 340 -13.58 -1.51 1.10
CA ALA A 340 -13.34 -2.91 1.45
C ALA A 340 -14.30 -3.44 2.52
N ILE A 341 -14.68 -2.62 3.51
CA ILE A 341 -15.40 -3.03 4.70
C ILE A 341 -16.77 -2.32 4.76
N GLU A 342 -17.81 -3.13 4.95
CA GLU A 342 -19.13 -2.70 5.35
C GLU A 342 -19.31 -3.07 6.83
N ASP A 343 -19.53 -2.06 7.68
CA ASP A 343 -19.57 -2.22 9.13
C ASP A 343 -20.64 -3.23 9.57
N GLY A 344 -20.23 -4.21 10.39
CA GLY A 344 -21.11 -5.27 10.90
C GLY A 344 -21.39 -6.39 9.90
N VAL A 345 -20.97 -6.26 8.63
CA VAL A 345 -21.20 -7.28 7.60
C VAL A 345 -19.96 -8.12 7.38
N ASN A 346 -18.82 -7.49 7.06
CA ASN A 346 -17.57 -8.18 6.73
C ASN A 346 -16.36 -7.66 7.55
N GLY A 347 -16.66 -6.94 8.63
CA GLY A 347 -15.70 -6.35 9.56
C GLY A 347 -16.40 -5.38 10.52
N ARG A 348 -15.64 -4.69 11.35
CA ARG A 348 -16.12 -3.54 12.13
C ARG A 348 -15.35 -2.28 11.77
N LEU A 349 -16.03 -1.16 11.67
CA LEU A 349 -15.44 0.17 11.53
C LEU A 349 -15.70 0.96 12.82
N LEU A 350 -14.64 1.51 13.39
CA LEU A 350 -14.68 2.27 14.64
C LEU A 350 -14.05 3.65 14.44
N PRO A 351 -14.56 4.71 15.09
CA PRO A 351 -13.95 6.03 14.98
C PRO A 351 -12.45 5.98 15.32
N PHE A 352 -11.62 6.63 14.49
CA PHE A 352 -10.15 6.46 14.55
C PHE A 352 -9.57 6.79 15.93
N PHE A 353 -10.03 7.85 16.58
CA PHE A 353 -9.49 8.30 17.88
C PHE A 353 -10.19 7.69 19.10
N ASP A 354 -11.19 6.82 18.90
CA ASP A 354 -11.96 6.22 19.99
C ASP A 354 -11.25 4.96 20.54
N VAL A 355 -10.23 5.20 21.37
CA VAL A 355 -9.47 4.15 22.07
C VAL A 355 -10.40 3.25 22.92
N PRO A 356 -11.38 3.78 23.69
CA PRO A 356 -12.34 2.93 24.39
C PRO A 356 -13.13 1.99 23.48
N ALA A 357 -13.60 2.45 22.31
CA ALA A 357 -14.31 1.59 21.37
C ALA A 357 -13.41 0.47 20.84
N LEU A 358 -12.15 0.79 20.49
CA LEU A 358 -11.19 -0.22 20.05
C LEU A 358 -10.93 -1.25 21.16
N SER A 359 -10.65 -0.81 22.39
CA SER A 359 -10.33 -1.71 23.49
C SER A 359 -11.49 -2.66 23.81
N GLN A 360 -12.73 -2.16 23.83
CA GLN A 360 -13.93 -2.96 24.03
C GLN A 360 -14.15 -3.99 22.90
N ALA A 361 -13.94 -3.58 21.65
CA ALA A 361 -14.04 -4.49 20.51
C ALA A 361 -12.99 -5.61 20.56
N LEU A 362 -11.77 -5.30 20.99
CA LEU A 362 -10.70 -6.30 21.18
C LEU A 362 -11.02 -7.28 22.32
N VAL A 363 -11.52 -6.77 23.46
CA VAL A 363 -11.94 -7.62 24.59
C VAL A 363 -13.09 -8.54 24.16
N ALA A 364 -14.09 -8.03 23.44
CA ALA A 364 -15.18 -8.83 22.92
C ALA A 364 -14.70 -9.92 21.96
N ALA A 365 -13.80 -9.58 21.03
CA ALA A 365 -13.21 -10.54 20.09
C ALA A 365 -12.43 -11.66 20.80
N CYS A 366 -11.73 -11.34 21.89
CA CYS A 366 -11.00 -12.31 22.69
C CYS A 366 -11.91 -13.20 23.53
N ARG A 367 -13.01 -12.67 24.07
CA ARG A 367 -13.95 -13.40 24.95
C ARG A 367 -14.90 -14.32 24.20
N ASP A 368 -15.34 -13.91 23.01
CA ASP A 368 -16.18 -14.72 22.13
C ASP A 368 -15.71 -14.64 20.67
N PRO A 369 -14.63 -15.38 20.31
CA PRO A 369 -14.15 -15.42 18.94
C PRO A 369 -15.19 -15.96 17.95
N ALA A 370 -16.12 -16.82 18.42
CA ALA A 370 -17.11 -17.47 17.57
C ALA A 370 -18.17 -16.48 17.06
N ALA A 371 -18.48 -15.42 17.82
CA ALA A 371 -19.40 -14.35 17.40
C ALA A 371 -18.98 -13.68 16.07
N SER A 372 -17.69 -13.68 15.75
CA SER A 372 -17.16 -13.06 14.52
C SER A 372 -17.23 -13.97 13.28
N ALA A 373 -17.67 -15.23 13.40
CA ALA A 373 -17.57 -16.23 12.33
C ALA A 373 -18.25 -15.80 11.01
N ALA A 374 -19.44 -15.20 11.09
CA ALA A 374 -20.14 -14.70 9.91
C ALA A 374 -19.39 -13.55 9.22
N LEU A 375 -18.88 -12.59 10.00
CA LEU A 375 -18.11 -11.45 9.48
C LEU A 375 -16.82 -11.93 8.81
N ARG A 376 -16.15 -12.93 9.38
CA ARG A 376 -14.93 -13.55 8.82
C ARG A 376 -15.19 -14.21 7.48
N ALA A 377 -16.30 -14.93 7.34
CA ALA A 377 -16.71 -15.54 6.08
C ALA A 377 -17.03 -14.48 5.01
N ALA A 378 -17.79 -13.44 5.37
CA ALA A 378 -18.10 -12.32 4.47
C ALA A 378 -16.85 -11.50 4.07
N ALA A 379 -15.87 -11.35 4.98
CA ALA A 379 -14.58 -10.73 4.68
C ALA A 379 -13.84 -11.50 3.58
N ARG A 380 -13.80 -12.83 3.70
CA ARG A 380 -13.21 -13.71 2.68
C ARG A 380 -13.92 -13.58 1.35
N GLU A 381 -15.25 -13.62 1.34
CA GLU A 381 -16.05 -13.45 0.12
C GLU A 381 -15.76 -12.10 -0.55
N THR A 382 -15.66 -11.03 0.23
CA THR A 382 -15.32 -9.70 -0.28
C THR A 382 -13.93 -9.69 -0.89
N ALA A 383 -12.93 -10.32 -0.25
CA ALA A 383 -11.57 -10.40 -0.77
C ALA A 383 -11.50 -11.15 -2.11
N VAL A 384 -12.17 -12.30 -2.22
CA VAL A 384 -12.30 -13.05 -3.50
C VAL A 384 -13.10 -12.25 -4.53
N GLY A 385 -14.12 -11.52 -4.09
CA GLY A 385 -14.99 -10.70 -4.92
C GLY A 385 -14.26 -9.53 -5.58
N ARG A 386 -13.51 -8.75 -4.79
CA ARG A 386 -12.97 -7.43 -5.15
C ARG A 386 -11.46 -7.39 -5.31
N PHE A 387 -10.72 -8.23 -4.57
CA PHE A 387 -9.25 -8.16 -4.45
C PHE A 387 -8.53 -9.38 -5.02
N ASP A 388 -9.20 -10.23 -5.80
CA ASP A 388 -8.55 -11.33 -6.51
C ASP A 388 -7.63 -10.81 -7.62
N ARG A 389 -6.35 -11.13 -7.51
CA ARG A 389 -5.30 -10.81 -8.49
C ARG A 389 -5.65 -11.29 -9.89
N ALA A 390 -6.35 -12.42 -10.06
CA ALA A 390 -6.75 -12.90 -11.38
C ALA A 390 -7.74 -11.94 -12.06
N LYS A 391 -8.67 -11.34 -11.31
CA LYS A 391 -9.61 -10.32 -11.82
C LYS A 391 -8.88 -9.03 -12.17
N GLY A 392 -8.01 -8.55 -11.29
CA GLY A 392 -7.18 -7.37 -11.53
C GLY A 392 -6.34 -7.52 -12.80
N ARG A 393 -5.64 -8.64 -12.93
CA ARG A 393 -4.87 -9.01 -14.13
C ARG A 393 -5.73 -9.05 -15.39
N ALA A 394 -6.91 -9.64 -15.35
CA ALA A 394 -7.80 -9.70 -16.50
C ALA A 394 -8.23 -8.29 -16.96
N ALA A 395 -8.59 -7.42 -16.02
CA ALA A 395 -8.95 -6.03 -16.29
C ALA A 395 -7.78 -5.22 -16.86
N TRP A 396 -6.58 -5.39 -16.31
CA TRP A 396 -5.35 -4.79 -16.86
C TRP A 396 -5.08 -5.24 -18.29
N ILE A 397 -5.13 -6.55 -18.58
CA ILE A 397 -4.92 -7.07 -19.93
C ILE A 397 -5.97 -6.52 -20.91
N ALA A 398 -7.23 -6.39 -20.49
CA ALA A 398 -8.28 -5.81 -21.31
C ALA A 398 -7.98 -4.35 -21.66
N LEU A 399 -7.58 -3.55 -20.67
CA LEU A 399 -7.16 -2.15 -20.88
C LEU A 399 -5.95 -2.06 -21.83
N LEU A 400 -4.93 -2.90 -21.65
CA LEU A 400 -3.75 -2.87 -22.51
C LEU A 400 -4.10 -3.23 -23.96
N ARG A 401 -5.00 -4.20 -24.18
CA ARG A 401 -5.50 -4.54 -25.53
C ARG A 401 -6.29 -3.39 -26.15
N GLU A 402 -7.16 -2.74 -25.38
CA GLU A 402 -7.90 -1.55 -25.82
C GLU A 402 -6.96 -0.44 -26.30
N LEU A 403 -5.83 -0.26 -25.61
CA LEU A 403 -4.79 0.71 -25.95
C LEU A 403 -3.80 0.22 -27.04
N GLY A 404 -4.05 -0.94 -27.64
CA GLY A 404 -3.30 -1.43 -28.80
C GLY A 404 -2.10 -2.33 -28.49
N ALA A 405 -1.97 -2.85 -27.25
CA ALA A 405 -0.99 -3.89 -26.96
C ALA A 405 -1.44 -5.25 -27.55
N GLU A 406 -0.55 -5.90 -28.30
CA GLU A 406 -0.78 -7.23 -28.87
C GLU A 406 -0.47 -8.31 -27.80
N ILE A 407 -1.51 -8.74 -27.07
CA ILE A 407 -1.38 -9.73 -25.99
C ILE A 407 -2.04 -11.05 -26.40
N PRO A 408 -1.28 -12.14 -26.60
CA PRO A 408 -1.83 -13.47 -26.91
C PRO A 408 -2.88 -13.95 -25.91
N ALA A 409 -3.80 -14.78 -26.39
CA ALA A 409 -4.69 -15.53 -25.51
C ALA A 409 -3.85 -16.51 -24.66
N SER A 410 -4.32 -16.77 -23.44
CA SER A 410 -3.72 -17.75 -22.52
C SER A 410 -3.98 -19.17 -22.96
#